data_AF-A0A418WD56-F1
#
_entry.id   AF-A0A418WD56-F1
#
_cell.length_a   1.000
_cell.length_b   1.000
_cell.length_c   1.000
_cell.angle_alpha   90.00
_cell.angle_beta   90.00
_cell.angle_gamma   90.00
#
_symmetry.space_group_name_H-M   'P 1'
#
loop_
_entity.id
_entity.type
_entity.pdbx_description
1 polymer ?
#
loop_
_entity_poly.entity_id
_entity_poly.type
_entity_poly.pdbx_seq_one_letter_code
_entity_poly.pdbx_strand_id
1 'polypeptide(L)'
;MGCAPAVLSGLRWVGALLIIAAGAGTACAADCAPAATLVDRAICADPQARKAEEELDRAYAALAGRLGETQRAALQGDQAVWLERRQRCTNYREDTEIVDDVCVVRETGERIRLLRGEPEFSGPDAPRFLPVFYYRKAPEVLISMAWPNADGPGMAPFNELLNKSTAEMKVLPGVVDGPYSLDEVPALEMVERYRIQHASARLISVIFSGYEDTGGAHAFGSYYSVNYLPVEGRPLCLDDVVDPEALARLVPICRADILAERERRGDGPWEAEPAVRDGFISGAIIEIGGWSFDRDGAVIRYNYDSYGRDGYDCRIPWAELKAVAKMNAPLPFE
;
A
#
# COMPACT_ATOMS: atom_id res chain seq x y z
N MET A 1 -64.65 8.57 18.10
CA MET A 1 -65.76 9.50 18.40
C MET A 1 -65.26 10.41 19.51
N GLY A 2 -64.60 11.53 19.20
CA GLY A 2 -65.17 12.89 19.14
C GLY A 2 -64.96 13.56 20.52
N CYS A 3 -64.31 14.70 20.72
CA CYS A 3 -64.09 15.89 19.91
C CYS A 3 -62.79 16.61 20.34
N ALA A 4 -62.20 17.39 19.41
CA ALA A 4 -61.36 18.56 19.68
C ALA A 4 -62.14 19.81 19.21
N PRO A 5 -61.63 21.06 19.22
CA PRO A 5 -60.67 21.79 20.07
C PRO A 5 -61.23 23.18 20.52
N ALA A 6 -60.37 24.05 21.09
CA ALA A 6 -60.33 25.54 21.08
C ALA A 6 -59.94 26.06 22.50
N VAL A 7 -59.17 27.13 22.73
CA VAL A 7 -58.96 28.42 22.07
C VAL A 7 -57.55 28.97 22.43
N LEU A 8 -57.02 29.78 21.53
CA LEU A 8 -55.92 30.75 21.61
C LEU A 8 -55.70 31.46 22.97
N SER A 9 -54.45 31.80 23.28
CA SER A 9 -53.99 33.20 23.49
C SER A 9 -52.63 33.28 24.18
N GLY A 10 -51.83 34.28 23.78
CA GLY A 10 -50.94 34.95 24.73
C GLY A 10 -49.45 34.84 24.45
N LEU A 11 -49.00 35.53 23.41
CA LEU A 11 -47.61 35.96 23.26
C LEU A 11 -47.27 36.93 24.41
N ARG A 12 -46.38 36.55 25.33
CA ARG A 12 -45.69 37.48 26.24
C ARG A 12 -44.19 37.26 26.14
N TRP A 13 -43.57 38.15 25.38
CA TRP A 13 -42.12 38.34 25.34
C TRP A 13 -41.66 38.84 26.71
N VAL A 14 -40.96 37.98 27.45
CA VAL A 14 -40.09 38.39 28.54
C VAL A 14 -38.67 38.12 28.06
N GLY A 15 -37.97 39.20 27.71
CA GLY A 15 -36.56 39.15 27.37
C GLY A 15 -35.75 38.76 28.61
N ALA A 16 -35.25 37.52 28.61
CA ALA A 16 -34.18 37.09 29.49
C ALA A 16 -32.89 37.12 28.65
N LEU A 17 -32.04 38.10 28.93
CA LEU A 17 -30.68 38.18 28.40
C LEU A 17 -29.88 37.03 29.02
N LEU A 18 -29.80 35.89 28.33
CA LEU A 18 -28.91 34.79 28.70
C LEU A 18 -27.46 35.25 28.44
N ILE A 19 -26.72 35.51 29.50
CA ILE A 19 -25.26 35.55 29.47
C ILE A 19 -24.80 34.11 29.16
N ILE A 20 -24.54 33.82 27.88
CA ILE A 20 -23.82 32.61 27.50
C ILE A 20 -22.38 32.82 27.95
N ALA A 21 -22.07 32.35 29.15
CA ALA A 21 -20.70 32.16 29.60
C ALA A 21 -20.05 31.21 28.59
N ALA A 22 -19.10 31.73 27.82
CA ALA A 22 -18.17 30.95 27.03
C ALA A 22 -17.33 30.13 28.02
N GLY A 23 -17.85 28.96 28.41
CA GLY A 23 -17.04 27.90 28.99
C GLY A 23 -16.06 27.49 27.90
N ALA A 24 -14.81 27.96 28.04
CA ALA A 24 -13.68 27.27 27.47
C ALA A 24 -13.72 25.84 27.99
N GLY A 25 -14.36 24.95 27.23
CA GLY A 25 -14.26 23.53 27.46
C GLY A 25 -12.80 23.18 27.34
N THR A 26 -12.14 22.97 28.49
CA THR A 26 -10.95 22.13 28.53
C THR A 26 -11.33 20.87 27.78
N ALA A 27 -10.73 20.66 26.61
CA ALA A 27 -10.83 19.38 25.92
C ALA A 27 -10.41 18.35 26.96
N CYS A 28 -11.35 17.58 27.48
CA CYS A 28 -11.04 16.50 28.39
C CYS A 28 -10.00 15.65 27.66
N ALA A 29 -8.81 15.52 28.23
CA ALA A 29 -7.86 14.52 27.77
C ALA A 29 -8.65 13.21 27.75
N ALA A 30 -8.89 12.66 26.56
CA ALA A 30 -9.62 11.41 26.44
C ALA A 30 -8.89 10.38 27.30
N ASP A 31 -9.62 9.69 28.18
CA ASP A 31 -9.02 8.61 28.95
C ASP A 31 -8.67 7.49 27.97
N CYS A 32 -7.39 7.45 27.57
CA CYS A 32 -6.86 6.51 26.61
C CYS A 32 -6.48 5.16 27.24
N ALA A 33 -6.64 5.02 28.57
CA ALA A 33 -6.38 3.77 29.29
C ALA A 33 -7.18 2.54 28.80
N PRO A 34 -8.41 2.67 28.24
CA PRO A 34 -9.17 1.52 27.76
C PRO A 34 -8.62 0.86 26.49
N ALA A 35 -7.68 1.48 25.77
CA ALA A 35 -7.15 0.91 24.52
C ALA A 35 -6.31 -0.35 24.78
N ALA A 36 -6.62 -1.42 24.04
CA ALA A 36 -6.16 -2.78 24.31
C ALA A 36 -4.64 -2.94 24.11
N THR A 37 -4.08 -2.32 23.06
CA THR A 37 -2.68 -2.50 22.68
C THR A 37 -1.83 -1.28 22.99
N LEU A 38 -0.51 -1.46 22.98
CA LEU A 38 0.45 -0.36 23.14
C LEU A 38 0.29 0.69 22.03
N VAL A 39 0.14 0.25 20.79
CA VAL A 39 -0.07 1.11 19.62
C VAL A 39 -1.39 1.87 19.72
N ASP A 40 -2.50 1.23 20.10
CA ASP A 40 -3.80 1.90 20.19
C ASP A 40 -3.81 2.97 21.31
N ARG A 41 -3.11 2.70 22.43
CA ARG A 41 -2.90 3.71 23.49
C ARG A 41 -2.09 4.90 22.98
N ALA A 42 -1.01 4.65 22.22
CA ALA A 42 -0.19 5.72 21.65
C ALA A 42 -0.98 6.56 20.63
N ILE A 43 -1.74 5.90 19.75
CA ILE A 43 -2.64 6.56 18.82
C ILE A 43 -3.64 7.44 19.56
N CYS A 44 -4.29 6.94 20.61
CA CYS A 44 -5.26 7.71 21.39
C CYS A 44 -4.61 8.93 22.08
N ALA A 45 -3.38 8.78 22.59
CA ALA A 45 -2.68 9.84 23.30
C ALA A 45 -2.17 10.96 22.38
N ASP A 46 -1.98 10.69 21.08
CA ASP A 46 -1.48 11.64 20.08
C ASP A 46 -2.63 12.27 19.26
N PRO A 47 -2.83 13.62 19.32
CA PRO A 47 -3.87 14.29 18.55
C PRO A 47 -3.75 14.15 17.02
N GLN A 48 -2.54 14.08 16.47
CA GLN A 48 -2.30 13.87 15.05
C GLN A 48 -2.63 12.44 14.65
N ALA A 49 -2.23 11.45 15.45
CA ALA A 49 -2.57 10.06 15.19
C ALA A 49 -4.10 9.83 15.27
N ARG A 50 -4.79 10.41 16.26
CA ARG A 50 -6.25 10.39 16.34
C ARG A 50 -6.93 10.96 15.11
N LYS A 51 -6.45 12.11 14.61
CA LYS A 51 -6.99 12.71 13.38
C LYS A 51 -6.80 11.77 12.18
N ALA A 52 -5.67 11.08 12.09
CA ALA A 52 -5.43 10.09 11.05
C ALA A 52 -6.39 8.89 11.16
N GLU A 53 -6.69 8.40 12.37
CA GLU A 53 -7.71 7.36 12.58
C GLU A 53 -9.12 7.83 12.17
N GLU A 54 -9.50 9.07 12.51
CA GLU A 54 -10.78 9.64 12.05
C GLU A 54 -10.85 9.77 10.51
N GLU A 55 -9.71 9.97 9.84
CA GLU A 55 -9.61 9.96 8.39
C GLU A 55 -9.68 8.55 7.80
N LEU A 56 -9.07 7.56 8.47
CA LEU A 56 -9.15 6.15 8.15
C LEU A 56 -10.58 5.64 8.25
N ASP A 57 -11.28 5.91 9.35
CA ASP A 57 -12.67 5.52 9.56
C ASP A 57 -13.59 6.11 8.49
N ARG A 58 -13.38 7.38 8.13
CA ARG A 58 -14.12 8.03 7.04
C ARG A 58 -13.84 7.39 5.69
N ALA A 59 -12.58 7.08 5.38
CA ALA A 59 -12.21 6.42 4.13
C ALA A 59 -12.82 5.01 4.05
N TYR A 60 -12.74 4.25 5.14
CA TYR A 60 -13.33 2.92 5.25
C TYR A 60 -14.85 2.95 5.07
N ALA A 61 -15.55 3.81 5.80
CA ALA A 61 -17.01 3.94 5.70
C ALA A 61 -17.45 4.39 4.30
N ALA A 62 -16.75 5.34 3.69
CA ALA A 62 -17.03 5.80 2.34
C ALA A 62 -16.87 4.70 1.30
N LEU A 63 -15.81 3.89 1.40
CA LEU A 63 -15.60 2.75 0.52
C LEU A 63 -16.65 1.66 0.75
N ALA A 64 -16.85 1.24 2.01
CA ALA A 64 -17.81 0.19 2.38
C ALA A 64 -19.24 0.50 1.92
N GLY A 65 -19.63 1.78 1.94
CA GLY A 65 -20.93 2.25 1.45
C GLY A 65 -21.11 2.15 -0.08
N ARG A 66 -20.02 2.05 -0.84
CA ARG A 66 -20.02 1.90 -2.30
C ARG A 66 -19.90 0.44 -2.76
N LEU A 67 -19.43 -0.44 -1.90
CA LEU A 67 -19.22 -1.86 -2.21
C LEU A 67 -20.51 -2.68 -2.06
N GLY A 68 -20.68 -3.67 -2.94
CA GLY A 68 -21.65 -4.75 -2.77
C GLY A 68 -21.28 -5.69 -1.63
N GLU A 69 -22.21 -6.55 -1.22
CA GLU A 69 -22.08 -7.40 -0.03
C GLU A 69 -20.78 -8.22 0.01
N THR A 70 -20.45 -8.93 -1.07
CA THR A 70 -19.24 -9.75 -1.15
C THR A 70 -17.96 -8.94 -0.96
N GLN A 71 -17.83 -7.80 -1.65
CA GLN A 71 -16.64 -6.95 -1.55
C GLN A 71 -16.58 -6.23 -0.19
N ARG A 72 -17.73 -5.90 0.41
CA ARG A 72 -17.77 -5.33 1.76
C ARG A 72 -17.30 -6.33 2.82
N ALA A 73 -17.71 -7.60 2.70
CA ALA A 73 -17.22 -8.66 3.58
C ALA A 73 -15.71 -8.90 3.39
N ALA A 74 -15.22 -8.85 2.15
CA ALA A 74 -13.80 -8.97 1.87
C ALA A 74 -13.00 -7.78 2.44
N LEU A 75 -13.49 -6.55 2.28
CA LEU A 75 -12.91 -5.35 2.90
C LEU A 75 -12.86 -5.46 4.43
N GLN A 76 -13.91 -5.99 5.07
CA GLN A 76 -13.93 -6.20 6.53
C GLN A 76 -12.83 -7.17 6.99
N GLY A 77 -12.69 -8.30 6.30
CA GLY A 77 -11.65 -9.28 6.59
C GLY A 77 -10.25 -8.71 6.39
N ASP A 78 -10.04 -8.02 5.27
CA ASP A 78 -8.77 -7.36 4.95
C ASP A 78 -8.42 -6.23 5.93
N GLN A 79 -9.41 -5.48 6.40
CA GLN A 79 -9.22 -4.46 7.44
C GLN A 79 -8.77 -5.07 8.77
N ALA A 80 -9.29 -6.24 9.15
CA ALA A 80 -8.87 -6.93 10.36
C ALA A 80 -7.39 -7.36 10.26
N VAL A 81 -6.99 -7.93 9.12
CA VAL A 81 -5.58 -8.31 8.85
C VAL A 81 -4.66 -7.09 8.90
N TRP A 82 -5.08 -5.98 8.29
CA TRP A 82 -4.31 -4.74 8.34
C TRP A 82 -4.17 -4.18 9.77
N LEU A 83 -5.25 -4.23 10.58
CA LEU A 83 -5.19 -3.79 11.97
C LEU A 83 -4.21 -4.62 12.79
N GLU A 84 -4.20 -5.94 12.65
CA GLU A 84 -3.23 -6.84 13.29
C GLU A 84 -1.79 -6.53 12.89
N ARG A 85 -1.56 -6.25 11.61
CA ARG A 85 -0.25 -5.81 11.11
C ARG A 85 0.18 -4.47 11.72
N ARG A 86 -0.72 -3.48 11.80
CA ARG A 86 -0.40 -2.16 12.38
C ARG A 86 0.05 -2.28 13.83
N GLN A 87 -0.44 -3.27 14.58
CA GLN A 87 0.02 -3.52 15.95
C GLN A 87 1.50 -3.89 16.05
N ARG A 88 2.14 -4.28 14.93
CA ARG A 88 3.58 -4.54 14.84
C ARG A 88 4.42 -3.28 14.60
N CYS A 89 3.81 -2.10 14.58
CA CYS A 89 4.54 -0.82 14.60
C CYS A 89 5.11 -0.55 16.00
N THR A 90 5.93 -1.48 16.47
CA THR A 90 6.66 -1.42 17.72
C THR A 90 8.14 -1.66 17.47
N ASN A 91 8.96 -1.20 18.40
CA ASN A 91 10.39 -1.45 18.41
C ASN A 91 10.84 -1.66 19.86
N TYR A 92 12.08 -2.07 20.06
CA TYR A 92 12.66 -2.22 21.39
C TYR A 92 13.74 -1.16 21.59
N ARG A 93 13.65 -0.42 22.70
CA ARG A 93 14.75 0.40 23.20
C ARG A 93 15.22 -0.23 24.50
N GLU A 94 16.47 -0.69 24.49
CA GLU A 94 17.00 -1.60 25.52
C GLU A 94 16.08 -2.84 25.59
N ASP A 95 15.34 -3.02 26.69
CA ASP A 95 14.38 -4.13 26.86
C ASP A 95 12.92 -3.66 26.95
N THR A 96 12.64 -2.39 26.61
CA THR A 96 11.28 -1.84 26.64
C THR A 96 10.71 -1.78 25.24
N GLU A 97 9.56 -2.41 25.05
CA GLU A 97 8.76 -2.24 23.84
C GLU A 97 8.21 -0.80 23.79
N ILE A 98 8.51 -0.12 22.69
CA ILE A 98 8.09 1.25 22.38
C ILE A 98 7.31 1.25 21.06
N VAL A 99 6.45 2.25 20.87
CA VAL A 99 5.76 2.44 19.59
C VAL A 99 6.71 3.12 18.60
N ASP A 100 6.73 2.61 17.36
CA ASP A 100 7.33 3.29 16.22
C ASP A 100 6.26 4.20 15.59
N ASP A 101 6.28 5.48 15.96
CA ASP A 101 5.34 6.50 15.51
C ASP A 101 5.40 6.73 14.00
N VAL A 102 6.61 6.67 13.42
CA VAL A 102 6.82 6.78 11.98
C VAL A 102 6.15 5.59 11.26
N CYS A 103 6.26 4.38 11.79
CA CYS A 103 5.57 3.21 11.27
C CYS A 103 4.05 3.38 11.32
N VAL A 104 3.50 3.78 12.47
CA VAL A 104 2.04 3.96 12.63
C VAL A 104 1.50 4.97 11.63
N VAL A 105 2.13 6.14 11.51
CA VAL A 105 1.71 7.20 10.59
C VAL A 105 1.80 6.72 9.13
N ARG A 106 2.89 6.02 8.78
CA ARG A 106 3.07 5.47 7.42
C ARG A 106 1.98 4.44 7.09
N GLU A 107 1.76 3.45 7.95
CA GLU A 107 0.78 2.37 7.72
C GLU A 107 -0.65 2.93 7.63
N THR A 108 -1.03 3.86 8.52
CA THR A 108 -2.34 4.52 8.48
C THR A 108 -2.50 5.36 7.20
N GLY A 109 -1.48 6.13 6.81
CA GLY A 109 -1.50 6.93 5.58
C GLY A 109 -1.59 6.08 4.30
N GLU A 110 -0.83 4.99 4.23
CA GLU A 110 -0.90 4.02 3.12
C GLU A 110 -2.28 3.38 3.04
N ARG A 111 -2.85 2.99 4.18
CA ARG A 111 -4.20 2.40 4.23
C ARG A 111 -5.27 3.38 3.75
N ILE A 112 -5.22 4.63 4.19
CA ILE A 112 -6.16 5.67 3.72
C ILE A 112 -6.09 5.81 2.20
N ARG A 113 -4.88 5.90 1.62
CA ARG A 113 -4.72 6.01 0.15
C ARG A 113 -5.28 4.79 -0.57
N LEU A 114 -5.00 3.58 -0.10
CA LEU A 114 -5.55 2.35 -0.66
C LEU A 114 -7.08 2.36 -0.65
N LEU A 115 -7.70 2.71 0.50
CA LEU A 115 -9.16 2.74 0.64
C LEU A 115 -9.81 3.80 -0.26
N ARG A 116 -9.10 4.88 -0.55
CA ARG A 116 -9.56 5.94 -1.47
C ARG A 116 -9.24 5.66 -2.93
N GLY A 117 -8.40 4.66 -3.24
CA GLY A 117 -7.87 4.44 -4.59
C GLY A 117 -7.01 5.61 -5.07
N GLU A 118 -6.30 6.28 -4.16
CA GLU A 118 -5.48 7.45 -4.45
C GLU A 118 -4.05 7.03 -4.81
N PRO A 119 -3.49 7.52 -5.93
CA PRO A 119 -2.07 7.37 -6.20
C PRO A 119 -1.24 8.26 -5.28
N GLU A 120 0.01 7.87 -5.04
CA GLU A 120 0.99 8.70 -4.33
C GLU A 120 1.35 9.94 -5.14
N PHE A 121 1.35 9.81 -6.47
CA PHE A 121 1.49 10.92 -7.40
C PHE A 121 0.46 10.84 -8.53
N SER A 122 -0.35 11.90 -8.65
CA SER A 122 -1.31 12.10 -9.75
C SER A 122 -0.75 13.11 -10.76
N GLY A 123 -0.44 12.64 -11.96
CA GLY A 123 -0.20 13.49 -13.12
C GLY A 123 -1.50 13.92 -13.81
N PRO A 124 -1.40 14.70 -14.91
CA PRO A 124 -2.54 15.10 -15.71
C PRO A 124 -3.39 13.90 -16.16
N ASP A 125 -4.70 14.07 -16.07
CA ASP A 125 -5.71 13.10 -16.54
C ASP A 125 -5.54 11.69 -15.92
N ALA A 126 -5.03 11.61 -14.70
CA ALA A 126 -4.96 10.36 -13.95
C ALA A 126 -6.36 9.71 -13.82
N PRO A 127 -6.50 8.40 -14.10
CA PRO A 127 -7.77 7.72 -13.88
C PRO A 127 -8.10 7.64 -12.39
N ARG A 128 -9.37 7.40 -12.09
CA ARG A 128 -9.81 7.10 -10.73
C ARG A 128 -9.71 5.60 -10.50
N PHE A 129 -9.39 5.20 -9.27
CA PHE A 129 -9.30 3.80 -8.91
C PHE A 129 -10.30 3.43 -7.83
N LEU A 130 -10.73 2.18 -7.85
CA LEU A 130 -11.47 1.53 -6.79
C LEU A 130 -10.69 0.30 -6.34
N PRO A 131 -10.40 0.13 -5.03
CA PRO A 131 -9.79 -1.09 -4.55
C PRO A 131 -10.75 -2.28 -4.72
N VAL A 132 -10.21 -3.41 -5.13
CA VAL A 132 -10.85 -4.72 -5.14
C VAL A 132 -10.19 -5.58 -4.10
N PHE A 133 -11.00 -6.30 -3.32
CA PHE A 133 -10.54 -7.15 -2.22
C PHE A 133 -10.84 -8.61 -2.50
N TYR A 134 -9.92 -9.47 -2.09
CA TYR A 134 -10.14 -10.89 -1.92
C TYR A 134 -9.77 -11.28 -0.50
N TYR A 135 -10.70 -11.92 0.19
CA TYR A 135 -10.49 -12.38 1.55
C TYR A 135 -11.00 -13.81 1.70
N ARG A 136 -10.19 -14.67 2.31
CA ARG A 136 -10.57 -16.02 2.69
C ARG A 136 -9.94 -16.35 4.02
N LYS A 137 -10.74 -16.85 4.96
CA LYS A 137 -10.27 -17.39 6.24
C LYS A 137 -10.87 -18.77 6.49
N ALA A 138 -10.02 -19.73 6.77
CA ALA A 138 -10.33 -21.10 7.20
C ALA A 138 -9.30 -21.50 8.29
N PRO A 139 -9.47 -22.63 9.01
CA PRO A 139 -8.62 -22.99 10.16
C PRO A 139 -7.10 -22.92 9.91
N GLU A 140 -6.66 -23.17 8.68
CA GLU A 140 -5.24 -23.18 8.28
C GLU A 140 -4.99 -22.29 7.05
N VAL A 141 -5.95 -21.46 6.66
CA VAL A 141 -5.83 -20.60 5.47
C VAL A 141 -6.25 -19.19 5.82
N LEU A 142 -5.35 -18.24 5.63
CA LEU A 142 -5.63 -16.81 5.60
C LEU A 142 -5.14 -16.24 4.28
N ILE A 143 -6.05 -15.72 3.47
CA ILE A 143 -5.70 -14.96 2.26
C ILE A 143 -6.34 -13.58 2.38
N SER A 144 -5.53 -12.53 2.29
CA SER A 144 -5.97 -11.14 2.24
C SER A 144 -5.24 -10.43 1.11
N MET A 145 -5.96 -10.09 0.05
CA MET A 145 -5.36 -9.42 -1.11
C MET A 145 -6.18 -8.19 -1.47
N ALA A 146 -5.49 -7.14 -1.88
CA ALA A 146 -6.10 -5.98 -2.51
C ALA A 146 -5.34 -5.60 -3.78
N TRP A 147 -6.07 -5.14 -4.80
CA TRP A 147 -5.51 -4.56 -6.03
C TRP A 147 -6.41 -3.43 -6.55
N PRO A 148 -5.88 -2.50 -7.36
CA PRO A 148 -6.69 -1.41 -7.89
C PRO A 148 -7.54 -1.88 -9.08
N ASN A 149 -8.66 -1.21 -9.29
CA ASN A 149 -9.45 -1.29 -10.51
C ASN A 149 -9.64 0.14 -11.03
N ALA A 150 -9.09 0.44 -12.20
CA ALA A 150 -9.20 1.75 -12.82
C ALA A 150 -10.57 1.92 -13.47
N ASP A 151 -11.22 3.05 -13.18
CA ASP A 151 -12.44 3.52 -13.82
C ASP A 151 -12.09 4.33 -15.08
N GLY A 152 -12.97 4.31 -16.07
CA GLY A 152 -12.87 5.10 -17.28
C GLY A 152 -12.67 4.30 -18.57
N PRO A 153 -12.84 4.98 -19.73
CA PRO A 153 -12.71 4.36 -21.04
C PRO A 153 -11.29 3.84 -21.27
N GLY A 154 -11.18 2.67 -21.89
CA GLY A 154 -9.87 2.08 -22.24
C GLY A 154 -9.13 1.39 -21.09
N MET A 155 -9.67 1.41 -19.85
CA MET A 155 -9.01 0.78 -18.70
C MET A 155 -9.26 -0.73 -18.56
N ALA A 156 -10.13 -1.31 -19.41
CA ALA A 156 -10.43 -2.74 -19.35
C ALA A 156 -9.18 -3.65 -19.49
N PRO A 157 -8.25 -3.41 -20.44
CA PRO A 157 -7.05 -4.26 -20.55
C PRO A 157 -6.10 -4.08 -19.37
N PHE A 158 -6.04 -2.89 -18.76
CA PHE A 158 -5.28 -2.68 -17.51
C PHE A 158 -5.88 -3.49 -16.35
N ASN A 159 -7.20 -3.43 -16.18
CA ASN A 159 -7.89 -4.19 -15.14
C ASN A 159 -7.75 -5.70 -15.36
N GLU A 160 -7.75 -6.18 -16.61
CA GLU A 160 -7.47 -7.57 -16.95
C GLU A 160 -6.03 -7.97 -16.60
N LEU A 161 -5.04 -7.12 -16.90
CA LEU A 161 -3.65 -7.33 -16.51
C LEU A 161 -3.49 -7.49 -14.99
N LEU A 162 -4.07 -6.58 -14.20
CA LEU A 162 -4.03 -6.67 -12.73
C LEU A 162 -4.75 -7.91 -12.20
N ASN A 163 -5.90 -8.25 -12.79
CA ASN A 163 -6.63 -9.47 -12.42
C ASN A 163 -5.81 -10.72 -12.72
N LYS A 164 -5.09 -10.77 -13.85
CA LYS A 164 -4.20 -11.88 -14.20
C LYS A 164 -3.03 -11.99 -13.23
N SER A 165 -2.32 -10.88 -12.97
CA SER A 165 -1.19 -10.85 -12.03
C SER A 165 -1.59 -11.33 -10.63
N THR A 166 -2.78 -10.94 -10.16
CA THR A 166 -3.28 -11.39 -8.85
C THR A 166 -3.91 -12.80 -8.88
N ALA A 167 -4.44 -13.26 -10.02
CA ALA A 167 -5.02 -14.60 -10.13
C ALA A 167 -3.98 -15.71 -10.05
N GLU A 168 -2.80 -15.49 -10.62
CA GLU A 168 -1.64 -16.39 -10.48
C GLU A 168 -1.24 -16.58 -9.00
N MET A 169 -1.54 -15.61 -8.13
CA MET A 169 -1.33 -15.70 -6.69
C MET A 169 -2.52 -16.27 -5.92
N LYS A 170 -3.76 -15.92 -6.29
CA LYS A 170 -5.00 -16.48 -5.69
C LYS A 170 -5.06 -18.00 -5.76
N VAL A 171 -4.49 -18.55 -6.82
CA VAL A 171 -4.44 -19.97 -7.11
C VAL A 171 -2.97 -20.36 -7.08
N LEU A 172 -2.37 -20.48 -5.90
CA LEU A 172 -1.15 -21.27 -5.78
C LEU A 172 -1.52 -22.69 -6.22
N PRO A 173 -1.19 -23.12 -7.45
CA PRO A 173 -1.76 -24.33 -8.03
C PRO A 173 -1.30 -25.58 -7.28
N GLY A 174 -0.26 -25.45 -6.46
CA GLY A 174 0.29 -26.49 -5.60
C GLY A 174 -0.50 -26.78 -4.32
N VAL A 175 -1.20 -25.78 -3.75
CA VAL A 175 -1.82 -25.87 -2.41
C VAL A 175 -3.32 -26.19 -2.50
N VAL A 176 -3.97 -25.81 -3.61
CA VAL A 176 -5.40 -26.06 -3.83
C VAL A 176 -5.64 -27.26 -4.76
N ASP A 177 -4.82 -27.45 -5.80
CA ASP A 177 -5.01 -28.46 -6.85
C ASP A 177 -3.75 -29.31 -7.15
N GLY A 178 -2.68 -29.17 -6.36
CA GLY A 178 -1.37 -29.81 -6.58
C GLY A 178 -1.18 -31.10 -5.78
N PRO A 179 -0.01 -31.77 -5.90
CA PRO A 179 0.26 -33.00 -5.17
C PRO A 179 0.46 -32.79 -3.66
N TYR A 180 0.64 -31.54 -3.22
CA TYR A 180 0.73 -31.19 -1.81
C TYR A 180 -0.68 -31.16 -1.24
N SER A 181 -1.04 -32.16 -0.42
CA SER A 181 -2.30 -32.05 0.32
C SER A 181 -2.16 -30.96 1.38
N LEU A 182 -3.30 -30.40 1.81
CA LEU A 182 -3.34 -29.51 2.99
C LEU A 182 -2.77 -30.20 4.25
N ASP A 183 -2.55 -31.52 4.23
CA ASP A 183 -1.87 -32.24 5.30
C ASP A 183 -0.33 -32.01 5.31
N GLU A 184 0.26 -31.48 4.23
CA GLU A 184 1.70 -31.18 4.10
C GLU A 184 2.03 -29.68 4.23
N VAL A 185 1.02 -28.80 4.16
CA VAL A 185 1.13 -27.35 4.34
C VAL A 185 0.36 -26.97 5.61
N PRO A 186 1.00 -26.99 6.79
CA PRO A 186 0.28 -26.89 8.08
C PRO A 186 -0.43 -25.54 8.30
N ALA A 187 -0.08 -24.52 7.52
CA ALA A 187 -0.80 -23.25 7.41
C ALA A 187 -0.42 -22.53 6.10
N LEU A 188 -1.39 -21.89 5.46
CA LEU A 188 -1.20 -20.91 4.38
C LEU A 188 -1.63 -19.53 4.89
N GLU A 189 -0.70 -18.59 4.95
CA GLU A 189 -0.98 -17.18 5.13
C GLU A 189 -0.44 -16.39 3.94
N MET A 190 -1.32 -15.73 3.19
CA MET A 190 -0.94 -14.87 2.07
C MET A 190 -1.58 -13.50 2.24
N VAL A 191 -0.72 -12.48 2.37
CA VAL A 191 -1.16 -11.09 2.49
C VAL A 191 -0.51 -10.28 1.38
N GLU A 192 -1.32 -9.72 0.48
CA GLU A 192 -0.87 -8.86 -0.60
C GLU A 192 -1.58 -7.51 -0.55
N ARG A 193 -0.79 -6.44 -0.70
CA ARG A 193 -1.27 -5.07 -0.78
C ARG A 193 -0.64 -4.39 -1.99
N TYR A 194 -1.27 -3.29 -2.41
CA TYR A 194 -0.76 -2.48 -3.50
C TYR A 194 -0.57 -1.03 -3.10
N ARG A 195 0.27 -0.32 -3.84
CA ARG A 195 0.33 1.15 -3.89
C ARG A 195 0.35 1.57 -5.35
N ILE A 196 -0.45 2.59 -5.70
CA ILE A 196 -0.33 3.23 -7.01
C ILE A 196 0.70 4.34 -6.83
N GLN A 197 1.94 4.11 -7.24
CA GLN A 197 2.99 5.11 -7.03
C GLN A 197 2.83 6.31 -7.96
N HIS A 198 2.41 6.05 -9.19
CA HIS A 198 2.18 7.08 -10.19
C HIS A 198 0.95 6.74 -11.03
N ALA A 199 0.10 7.73 -11.30
CA ALA A 199 -0.97 7.62 -12.27
C ALA A 199 -1.11 8.92 -13.08
N SER A 200 -1.25 8.79 -14.39
CA SER A 200 -1.51 9.87 -15.35
C SER A 200 -2.16 9.27 -16.60
N ALA A 201 -2.51 10.08 -17.59
CA ALA A 201 -2.86 9.57 -18.92
C ALA A 201 -1.70 8.82 -19.61
N ARG A 202 -0.44 9.06 -19.24
CA ARG A 202 0.73 8.48 -19.95
C ARG A 202 1.26 7.20 -19.33
N LEU A 203 1.30 7.15 -18.00
CA LEU A 203 1.85 6.05 -17.24
C LEU A 203 1.06 5.82 -15.96
N ILE A 204 0.73 4.56 -15.71
CA ILE A 204 0.30 4.04 -14.42
C ILE A 204 1.37 3.08 -13.93
N SER A 205 1.85 3.27 -12.70
CA SER A 205 2.78 2.37 -12.01
C SER A 205 2.16 1.91 -10.71
N VAL A 206 1.88 0.62 -10.62
CA VAL A 206 1.33 -0.03 -9.42
C VAL A 206 2.38 -0.98 -8.88
N ILE A 207 2.68 -0.87 -7.61
CA ILE A 207 3.53 -1.83 -6.92
C ILE A 207 2.67 -2.73 -6.05
N PHE A 208 3.04 -4.00 -6.01
CA PHE A 208 2.50 -5.02 -5.16
C PHE A 208 3.57 -5.43 -4.17
N SER A 209 3.17 -5.58 -2.92
CA SER A 209 4.03 -6.09 -1.86
C SER A 209 3.22 -7.00 -0.97
N GLY A 210 3.82 -8.09 -0.53
CA GLY A 210 3.13 -9.05 0.30
C GLY A 210 4.08 -10.01 0.98
N TYR A 211 3.51 -10.96 1.69
CA TYR A 211 4.21 -12.16 2.08
C TYR A 211 3.31 -13.38 1.94
N GLU A 212 3.96 -14.52 1.85
CA GLU A 212 3.37 -15.83 1.83
C GLU A 212 4.08 -16.71 2.87
N ASP A 213 3.34 -17.34 3.77
CA ASP A 213 3.82 -18.37 4.68
C ASP A 213 3.06 -19.66 4.40
N THR A 214 3.80 -20.69 4.01
CA THR A 214 3.27 -22.03 3.74
C THR A 214 3.69 -23.04 4.83
N GLY A 215 3.92 -22.57 6.06
CA GLY A 215 4.40 -23.41 7.18
C GLY A 215 5.90 -23.67 7.16
N GLY A 216 6.67 -22.85 6.43
CA GLY A 216 8.12 -22.92 6.37
C GLY A 216 8.80 -22.32 7.60
N ALA A 217 10.14 -22.28 7.60
CA ALA A 217 10.89 -21.64 8.69
C ALA A 217 10.74 -20.11 8.73
N HIS A 218 10.32 -19.50 7.61
CA HIS A 218 10.04 -18.08 7.48
C HIS A 218 9.06 -17.88 6.32
N ALA A 219 8.34 -16.75 6.35
CA ALA A 219 7.54 -16.30 5.22
C ALA A 219 8.43 -15.86 4.04
N PHE A 220 7.87 -15.86 2.84
CA PHE A 220 8.46 -15.34 1.61
C PHE A 220 7.84 -13.99 1.31
N GLY A 221 8.66 -12.94 1.25
CA GLY A 221 8.20 -11.64 0.77
C GLY A 221 8.00 -11.66 -0.74
N SER A 222 6.89 -11.08 -1.20
CA SER A 222 6.65 -10.83 -2.63
C SER A 222 6.73 -9.33 -2.90
N TYR A 223 7.39 -8.97 -3.99
CA TYR A 223 7.38 -7.61 -4.52
C TYR A 223 7.48 -7.65 -6.03
N TYR A 224 6.55 -6.99 -6.70
CA TYR A 224 6.55 -6.80 -8.15
C TYR A 224 5.73 -5.57 -8.51
N SER A 225 5.86 -5.13 -9.74
CA SER A 225 5.24 -3.92 -10.24
C SER A 225 4.53 -4.20 -11.56
N VAL A 226 3.43 -3.50 -11.77
CA VAL A 226 2.68 -3.46 -13.03
C VAL A 226 2.74 -2.04 -13.55
N ASN A 227 3.37 -1.88 -14.71
CA ASN A 227 3.49 -0.60 -15.41
C ASN A 227 2.66 -0.64 -16.69
N TYR A 228 1.81 0.36 -16.90
CA TYR A 228 0.83 0.38 -17.99
C TYR A 228 0.80 1.73 -18.69
N LEU A 229 0.59 1.68 -20.01
CA LEU A 229 0.50 2.84 -20.90
C LEU A 229 -0.97 3.06 -21.30
N PRO A 230 -1.71 3.96 -20.62
CA PRO A 230 -3.15 4.12 -20.83
C PRO A 230 -3.53 4.50 -22.25
N VAL A 231 -2.76 5.41 -22.87
CA VAL A 231 -2.97 5.85 -24.25
C VAL A 231 -2.78 4.71 -25.26
N GLU A 232 -1.82 3.82 -25.00
CA GLU A 232 -1.48 2.72 -25.91
C GLU A 232 -2.28 1.44 -25.62
N GLY A 233 -2.95 1.38 -24.47
CA GLY A 233 -3.78 0.25 -24.09
C GLY A 233 -2.99 -1.03 -23.74
N ARG A 234 -1.71 -0.92 -23.36
CA ARG A 234 -0.82 -2.07 -23.15
C ARG A 234 0.13 -1.91 -21.95
N PRO A 235 0.70 -3.01 -21.44
CA PRO A 235 1.81 -2.94 -20.48
C PRO A 235 3.02 -2.19 -21.05
N LEU A 236 3.76 -1.52 -20.17
CA LEU A 236 5.08 -0.98 -20.46
C LEU A 236 6.09 -2.12 -20.60
N CYS A 237 6.90 -2.08 -21.65
CA CYS A 237 8.06 -2.95 -21.84
C CYS A 237 9.34 -2.17 -21.53
N LEU A 238 10.40 -2.87 -21.12
CA LEU A 238 11.69 -2.22 -20.87
C LEU A 238 12.23 -1.52 -22.12
N ASP A 239 12.02 -2.12 -23.29
CA ASP A 239 12.39 -1.57 -24.60
C ASP A 239 11.60 -0.31 -24.98
N ASP A 240 10.55 0.06 -24.26
CA ASP A 240 9.92 1.37 -24.42
C ASP A 240 10.72 2.48 -23.72
N VAL A 241 11.52 2.12 -22.71
CA VAL A 241 12.18 3.05 -21.81
C VAL A 241 13.64 3.26 -22.20
N VAL A 242 14.42 2.20 -22.33
CA VAL A 242 15.88 2.24 -22.50
C VAL A 242 16.27 1.27 -23.61
N ASP A 243 17.25 1.64 -24.45
CA ASP A 243 17.82 0.70 -25.41
C ASP A 243 18.66 -0.38 -24.69
N PRO A 244 18.65 -1.65 -25.12
CA PRO A 244 19.41 -2.71 -24.46
C PRO A 244 20.89 -2.38 -24.24
N GLU A 245 21.52 -1.67 -25.18
CA GLU A 245 22.92 -1.23 -25.09
C GLU A 245 23.15 -0.17 -24.00
N ALA A 246 22.11 0.59 -23.66
CA ALA A 246 22.16 1.64 -22.64
C ALA A 246 21.88 1.13 -21.22
N LEU A 247 21.28 -0.06 -21.06
CA LEU A 247 20.98 -0.65 -19.74
C LEU A 247 22.24 -0.84 -18.87
N ALA A 248 23.38 -1.17 -19.48
CA ALA A 248 24.65 -1.33 -18.76
C ALA A 248 25.09 -0.04 -18.04
N ARG A 249 24.61 1.14 -18.48
CA ARG A 249 24.91 2.43 -17.84
C ARG A 249 24.18 2.61 -16.50
N LEU A 250 23.13 1.84 -16.25
CA LEU A 250 22.37 1.87 -14.98
C LEU A 250 23.04 1.04 -13.87
N VAL A 251 23.86 0.06 -14.23
CA VAL A 251 24.56 -0.81 -13.27
C VAL A 251 25.38 -0.02 -12.24
N PRO A 252 26.28 0.91 -12.61
CA PRO A 252 27.05 1.66 -11.62
C PRO A 252 26.18 2.58 -10.74
N ILE A 253 25.08 3.11 -11.29
CA ILE A 253 24.11 3.94 -10.54
C ILE A 253 23.47 3.09 -9.44
N CYS A 254 22.92 1.94 -9.82
CA CYS A 254 22.27 1.04 -8.87
C CYS A 254 23.22 0.46 -7.84
N ARG A 255 24.43 0.10 -8.25
CA ARG A 255 25.48 -0.34 -7.33
C ARG A 255 25.75 0.71 -6.25
N ALA A 256 25.89 1.98 -6.63
CA ALA A 256 26.16 3.05 -5.68
C ALA A 256 24.98 3.27 -4.72
N ASP A 257 23.75 3.28 -5.23
CA ASP A 257 22.55 3.50 -4.41
C ASP A 257 22.31 2.35 -3.41
N ILE A 258 22.46 1.09 -3.85
CA ILE A 258 22.36 -0.09 -2.96
C ILE A 258 23.41 -0.04 -1.85
N LEU A 259 24.67 0.31 -2.18
CA LEU A 259 25.72 0.45 -1.16
C LEU A 259 25.40 1.55 -0.15
N ALA A 260 24.87 2.68 -0.61
CA ALA A 260 24.43 3.78 0.25
C ALA A 260 23.22 3.40 1.12
N GLU A 261 22.28 2.61 0.60
CA GLU A 261 21.17 2.08 1.38
C GLU A 261 21.64 1.14 2.49
N ARG A 262 22.55 0.22 2.20
CA ARG A 262 23.15 -0.70 3.18
C ARG A 262 23.82 0.05 4.31
N GLU A 263 24.62 1.06 4.00
CA GLU A 263 25.26 1.92 5.00
C GLU A 263 24.22 2.58 5.92
N ARG A 264 23.14 3.13 5.35
CA ARG A 264 22.03 3.72 6.12
C ARG A 264 21.33 2.71 7.03
N ARG A 265 21.18 1.46 6.58
CA ARG A 265 20.58 0.37 7.36
C ARG A 265 21.52 -0.19 8.44
N GLY A 266 22.80 0.19 8.43
CA GLY A 266 23.82 -0.38 9.31
C GLY A 266 24.21 -1.82 8.92
N ASP A 267 23.87 -2.23 7.68
CA ASP A 267 24.25 -3.53 7.14
C ASP A 267 25.76 -3.48 6.85
N GLY A 268 26.55 -4.19 7.68
CA GLY A 268 28.01 -4.13 7.69
C GLY A 268 28.71 -4.34 6.32
N PRO A 269 30.04 -4.12 6.27
CA PRO A 269 30.79 -4.06 5.02
C PRO A 269 30.89 -5.43 4.35
N TRP A 270 30.11 -5.63 3.29
CA TRP A 270 30.19 -6.83 2.45
C TRP A 270 30.18 -6.49 0.97
N GLU A 271 31.22 -5.81 0.49
CA GLU A 271 31.45 -5.59 -0.96
C GLU A 271 31.59 -6.92 -1.76
N ALA A 272 31.74 -8.05 -1.07
CA ALA A 272 31.84 -9.39 -1.66
C ALA A 272 30.50 -10.12 -1.86
N GLU A 273 29.39 -9.56 -1.35
CA GLU A 273 28.08 -10.21 -1.44
C GLU A 273 27.57 -10.29 -2.89
N PRO A 274 26.92 -11.40 -3.28
CA PRO A 274 26.40 -11.57 -4.64
C PRO A 274 25.46 -10.43 -5.08
N ALA A 275 24.65 -9.90 -4.15
CA ALA A 275 23.65 -8.85 -4.40
C ALA A 275 24.22 -7.58 -5.03
N VAL A 276 25.47 -7.23 -4.72
CA VAL A 276 26.13 -6.01 -5.23
C VAL A 276 27.07 -6.31 -6.41
N ARG A 277 27.05 -7.51 -6.97
CA ARG A 277 27.83 -7.84 -8.18
C ARG A 277 27.08 -7.39 -9.43
N ASP A 278 27.81 -6.88 -10.42
CA ASP A 278 27.21 -6.36 -11.67
C ASP A 278 26.25 -7.34 -12.33
N GLY A 279 26.55 -8.65 -12.32
CA GLY A 279 25.69 -9.67 -12.91
C GLY A 279 24.29 -9.75 -12.27
N PHE A 280 24.22 -9.66 -10.93
CA PHE A 280 22.94 -9.63 -10.22
C PHE A 280 22.22 -8.31 -10.46
N ILE A 281 22.97 -7.21 -10.47
CA ILE A 281 22.40 -5.88 -10.73
C ILE A 281 21.81 -5.81 -12.14
N SER A 282 22.56 -6.26 -13.15
CA SER A 282 22.08 -6.33 -14.53
C SER A 282 20.89 -7.26 -14.69
N GLY A 283 20.85 -8.35 -13.92
CA GLY A 283 19.73 -9.29 -13.91
C GLY A 283 18.43 -8.65 -13.43
N ALA A 284 18.46 -7.81 -12.40
CA ALA A 284 17.25 -7.09 -11.95
C ALA A 284 16.89 -5.93 -12.89
N ILE A 285 17.87 -5.25 -13.48
CA ILE A 285 17.65 -4.13 -14.41
C ILE A 285 16.83 -4.58 -15.64
N ILE A 286 17.03 -5.80 -16.13
CA ILE A 286 16.29 -6.30 -17.30
C ILE A 286 14.85 -6.73 -17.00
N GLU A 287 14.45 -6.82 -15.73
CA GLU A 287 13.13 -7.28 -15.30
C GLU A 287 12.18 -6.11 -15.07
N ILE A 288 11.40 -5.72 -16.08
CA ILE A 288 10.45 -4.58 -15.98
C ILE A 288 9.45 -4.72 -14.82
N GLY A 289 9.15 -5.94 -14.37
CA GLY A 289 8.33 -6.20 -13.19
C GLY A 289 8.98 -5.77 -11.87
N GLY A 290 10.31 -5.60 -11.84
CA GLY A 290 11.04 -5.02 -10.71
C GLY A 290 11.04 -3.49 -10.72
N TRP A 291 10.62 -2.84 -11.81
CA TRP A 291 10.65 -1.39 -11.95
C TRP A 291 9.34 -0.77 -11.50
N SER A 292 9.45 0.33 -10.79
CA SER A 292 8.33 1.17 -10.41
C SER A 292 8.70 2.63 -10.61
N PHE A 293 7.70 3.50 -10.73
CA PHE A 293 7.92 4.91 -11.03
C PHE A 293 7.14 5.77 -10.05
N ASP A 294 7.83 6.71 -9.41
CA ASP A 294 7.25 7.65 -8.45
C ASP A 294 7.54 9.10 -8.86
N ARG A 295 7.35 10.05 -7.95
CA ARG A 295 7.58 11.47 -8.23
C ARG A 295 9.05 11.78 -8.56
N ASP A 296 9.99 11.05 -7.98
CA ASP A 296 11.41 11.43 -7.99
C ASP A 296 12.24 10.61 -9.00
N GLY A 297 11.73 9.47 -9.46
CA GLY A 297 12.40 8.67 -10.48
C GLY A 297 11.81 7.30 -10.72
N ALA A 298 12.66 6.41 -11.24
CA ALA A 298 12.40 4.98 -11.22
C ALA A 298 13.00 4.34 -9.97
N VAL A 299 12.37 3.29 -9.47
CA VAL A 299 12.87 2.43 -8.42
C VAL A 299 12.88 1.01 -8.93
N ILE A 300 14.04 0.36 -8.89
CA ILE A 300 14.21 -1.06 -9.23
C ILE A 300 14.38 -1.83 -7.92
N ARG A 301 13.46 -2.75 -7.63
CA ARG A 301 13.54 -3.61 -6.45
C ARG A 301 14.44 -4.82 -6.72
N TYR A 302 15.38 -5.06 -5.80
CA TYR A 302 16.22 -6.24 -5.75
C TYR A 302 15.70 -7.18 -4.68
N ASN A 303 14.93 -8.19 -5.10
CA ASN A 303 14.54 -9.29 -4.23
C ASN A 303 15.74 -10.24 -4.06
N TYR A 304 16.70 -9.82 -3.24
CA TYR A 304 17.80 -10.65 -2.78
C TYR A 304 17.66 -10.87 -1.28
N ASP A 305 16.86 -11.85 -0.87
CA ASP A 305 17.14 -12.58 0.36
C ASP A 305 16.48 -13.96 0.41
N SER A 306 17.26 -14.98 0.74
CA SER A 306 16.82 -16.32 1.15
C SER A 306 16.50 -16.42 2.65
N TYR A 307 16.57 -15.32 3.40
CA TYR A 307 16.47 -15.23 4.86
C TYR A 307 15.49 -14.16 5.37
N GLY A 308 14.57 -13.69 4.52
CA GLY A 308 13.44 -12.88 4.98
C GLY A 308 13.74 -11.40 5.31
N ARG A 309 14.89 -10.84 4.91
CA ARG A 309 15.08 -9.38 4.92
C ARG A 309 14.42 -8.74 3.71
N ASP A 310 13.92 -7.53 3.93
CA ASP A 310 13.44 -6.66 2.86
C ASP A 310 14.58 -6.41 1.87
N GLY A 311 14.34 -6.77 0.60
CA GLY A 311 15.25 -6.45 -0.52
C GLY A 311 15.73 -4.99 -0.56
N TYR A 312 16.75 -4.76 -1.37
CA TYR A 312 17.30 -3.41 -1.61
C TYR A 312 16.60 -2.74 -2.79
N ASP A 313 16.62 -1.42 -2.80
CA ASP A 313 16.10 -0.62 -3.91
C ASP A 313 17.26 0.08 -4.63
N CYS A 314 17.20 0.16 -5.96
CA CYS A 314 17.96 1.13 -6.73
C CYS A 314 17.03 2.25 -7.15
N ARG A 315 17.27 3.45 -6.63
CA ARG A 315 16.60 4.66 -7.06
C ARG A 315 17.40 5.32 -8.17
N ILE A 316 16.76 5.51 -9.32
CA ILE A 316 17.32 6.20 -10.48
C ILE A 316 16.57 7.52 -10.63
N PRO A 317 17.17 8.66 -10.25
CA PRO A 317 16.54 9.96 -10.42
C PRO A 317 16.14 10.23 -11.86
N TRP A 318 15.06 10.99 -12.09
CA TRP A 318 14.61 11.31 -13.45
C TRP A 318 15.70 11.89 -14.36
N ALA A 319 16.60 12.70 -13.81
CA ALA A 319 17.71 13.28 -14.57
C ALA A 319 18.69 12.22 -15.11
N GLU A 320 18.98 11.19 -14.31
CA GLU A 320 19.87 10.09 -14.70
C GLU A 320 19.17 9.13 -15.66
N LEU A 321 17.91 8.79 -15.39
CA LEU A 321 17.11 7.96 -16.28
C LEU A 321 16.95 8.62 -17.65
N LYS A 322 16.70 9.92 -17.71
CA LYS A 322 16.59 10.68 -18.97
C LYS A 322 17.88 10.67 -19.80
N ALA A 323 19.04 10.54 -19.17
CA ALA A 323 20.33 10.49 -19.86
C ALA A 323 20.60 9.14 -20.57
N VAL A 324 19.80 8.11 -20.27
CA VAL A 324 19.87 6.79 -20.90
C VAL A 324 18.57 6.39 -21.61
N ALA A 325 17.45 7.04 -21.28
CA ALA A 325 16.16 6.74 -21.85
C ALA A 325 16.07 7.11 -23.33
N LYS A 326 15.19 6.41 -24.05
CA LYS A 326 14.82 6.73 -25.43
C LYS A 326 14.18 8.11 -25.46
N MET A 327 14.42 8.85 -26.55
CA MET A 327 13.91 10.21 -26.73
C MET A 327 12.37 10.32 -26.58
N ASN A 328 11.66 9.25 -26.93
CA ASN A 328 10.20 9.15 -26.87
C ASN A 328 9.73 8.17 -25.78
N ALA A 329 10.55 7.85 -24.79
CA ALA A 329 10.16 6.96 -23.72
C ALA A 329 8.87 7.49 -23.05
N PRO A 330 7.87 6.63 -22.79
CA PRO A 330 6.57 7.02 -22.26
C PRO A 330 6.61 7.27 -20.74
N LEU A 331 7.64 7.97 -20.30
CA LEU A 331 7.88 8.34 -18.91
C LEU A 331 7.29 9.73 -18.60
N PRO A 332 6.96 10.02 -17.34
CA PRO A 332 6.44 11.31 -16.90
C PRO A 332 7.57 12.36 -16.81
N PHE A 333 8.28 12.60 -17.92
CA PHE A 333 9.25 13.69 -18.04
C PHE A 333 8.54 15.04 -18.18
N GLU A 334 7.75 15.43 -17.19
CA GLU A 334 7.13 16.77 -17.13
C GLU A 334 7.48 17.45 -15.82
#